data_AF-A0A6M3J5H2-F1
#
_entry.id   AF-A0A6M3J5H2-F1
#
_cell.length_a   1.000
_cell.length_b   1.000
_cell.length_c   1.000
_cell.angle_alpha   90.00
_cell.angle_beta   90.00
_cell.angle_gamma   90.00
#
_symmetry.space_group_name_H-M   'P 1'
#
loop_
_entity.id
_entity.type
_entity.pdbx_description
1 polymer ?
#
loop_
_entity_poly.entity_id
_entity_poly.type
_entity_poly.pdbx_seq_one_letter_code
_entity_poly.pdbx_strand_id
1 'polypeptide(L)'
;MNRYRNRVNGIQMGAERRFSQFGGRQYGSSFNNAGGFTPLDPNDRTLTIQVQNTNTSTAQTARVFGSTFDLTDATLNAAVLITVAESSHLRVKTELLASPFRIVGMRYLVTTVGQLSNAFSIINTRSTGGSDTRVIQPNNWRSAQNQVTTQVDMLDFTLLVDKNTYISFTVNASETVTLVVSISEKVDIEEVLKQRNVLKETNVPPPTGLPQLDMYSGQRY
;
A
#
# COMPACT_ATOMS: atom_id res chain seq x y z
N MET A 1 -48.16 22.90 -40.87
CA MET A 1 -47.37 22.49 -39.68
C MET A 1 -46.73 21.09 -39.76
N ASN A 2 -46.71 20.38 -40.91
CA ASN A 2 -46.25 18.98 -40.98
C ASN A 2 -44.89 18.74 -41.68
N ARG A 3 -44.11 19.78 -41.97
CA ARG A 3 -42.81 19.66 -42.69
C ARG A 3 -41.56 19.75 -41.79
N TYR A 4 -41.73 20.05 -40.50
CA TYR A 4 -40.62 20.13 -39.53
C TYR A 4 -40.34 18.79 -38.83
N ARG A 5 -41.37 17.96 -38.58
CA ARG A 5 -41.21 16.63 -37.94
C ARG A 5 -40.40 15.64 -38.80
N ASN A 6 -40.56 15.69 -40.13
CA ASN A 6 -39.84 14.78 -41.03
C ASN A 6 -38.34 15.11 -41.16
N ARG A 7 -37.93 16.36 -40.92
CA ARG A 7 -36.51 16.74 -40.93
C ARG A 7 -35.79 16.33 -39.65
N VAL A 8 -36.46 16.40 -38.50
CA VAL A 8 -35.89 15.97 -37.22
C VAL A 8 -35.70 14.45 -37.18
N ASN A 9 -36.67 13.67 -37.68
CA ASN A 9 -36.53 12.21 -37.79
C ASN A 9 -35.40 11.78 -38.76
N GLY A 10 -35.20 12.51 -39.86
CA GLY A 10 -34.09 12.24 -40.79
C GLY A 10 -32.71 12.54 -40.20
N ILE A 11 -32.60 13.58 -39.37
CA ILE A 11 -31.35 13.94 -38.68
C ILE A 11 -31.07 12.97 -37.52
N GLN A 12 -32.10 12.52 -36.78
CA GLN A 12 -31.96 11.50 -35.74
C GLN A 12 -31.60 10.12 -36.32
N MET A 13 -32.23 9.68 -37.41
CA MET A 13 -31.84 8.43 -38.09
C MET A 13 -30.44 8.50 -38.73
N GLY A 14 -30.02 9.68 -39.21
CA GLY A 14 -28.67 9.92 -39.70
C GLY A 14 -27.60 9.93 -38.61
N ALA A 15 -27.96 10.43 -37.41
CA ALA A 15 -27.09 10.40 -36.23
C ALA A 15 -26.99 8.98 -35.65
N GLU A 16 -28.11 8.25 -35.52
CA GLU A 16 -28.14 6.87 -35.00
C GLU A 16 -27.40 5.87 -35.91
N ARG A 17 -27.48 6.03 -37.24
CA ARG A 17 -26.67 5.24 -38.19
C ARG A 17 -25.18 5.58 -38.17
N ARG A 18 -24.81 6.78 -37.72
CA ARG A 18 -23.41 7.19 -37.54
C ARG A 18 -22.85 6.75 -36.18
N PHE A 19 -23.70 6.54 -35.18
CA PHE A 19 -23.30 5.96 -33.89
C PHE A 19 -23.12 4.43 -33.95
N SER A 20 -23.84 3.71 -34.82
CA SER A 20 -23.63 2.26 -35.01
C SER A 20 -22.43 1.90 -35.91
N GLN A 21 -21.84 2.89 -36.59
CA GLN A 21 -20.59 2.75 -37.37
C GLN A 21 -19.33 3.21 -36.61
N PHE A 22 -19.45 3.63 -35.34
CA PHE A 22 -18.36 3.44 -34.38
C PHE A 22 -18.31 1.96 -34.02
N GLY A 23 -17.96 1.14 -35.02
CA GLY A 23 -17.52 -0.23 -34.80
C GLY A 23 -16.47 -0.14 -33.72
N GLY A 24 -16.78 -0.77 -32.59
CA GLY A 24 -15.86 -0.91 -31.49
C GLY A 24 -14.57 -1.43 -32.06
N ARG A 25 -13.60 -0.51 -32.22
CA ARG A 25 -12.20 -0.90 -32.12
C ARG A 25 -12.16 -1.49 -30.72
N GLN A 26 -12.21 -2.82 -30.66
CA GLN A 26 -11.64 -3.54 -29.55
C GLN A 26 -10.27 -2.91 -29.41
N TYR A 27 -10.14 -2.01 -28.44
CA TYR A 27 -8.85 -1.75 -27.85
C TYR A 27 -8.49 -3.12 -27.29
N GLY A 28 -7.81 -3.93 -28.12
CA GLY A 28 -6.93 -4.95 -27.61
C GLY A 28 -6.12 -4.20 -26.58
N SER A 29 -6.37 -4.52 -25.32
CA SER A 29 -5.65 -4.06 -24.15
C SER A 29 -4.25 -4.65 -24.19
N SER A 30 -3.54 -4.43 -25.29
CA SER A 30 -2.10 -4.49 -25.37
C SER A 30 -1.59 -3.23 -24.68
N PHE A 31 -1.79 -3.18 -23.36
CA PHE A 31 -0.90 -2.41 -22.52
C PHE A 31 0.46 -3.08 -22.69
N ASN A 32 1.25 -2.54 -23.63
CA ASN A 32 2.67 -2.78 -23.68
C ASN A 32 3.22 -2.22 -22.38
N ASN A 33 3.21 -3.09 -21.37
CA ASN A 33 3.62 -2.85 -20.01
C ASN A 33 5.14 -2.70 -20.04
N ALA A 34 5.58 -1.46 -20.24
CA ALA A 34 6.96 -1.16 -20.58
C ALA A 34 7.83 -1.04 -19.33
N GLY A 35 8.02 -2.12 -18.57
CA GLY A 35 9.23 -2.34 -17.77
C GLY A 35 9.05 -2.96 -16.38
N GLY A 36 10.19 -3.11 -15.70
CA GLY A 36 10.53 -4.14 -14.71
C GLY A 36 9.80 -4.25 -13.40
N PHE A 37 8.48 -4.32 -13.42
CA PHE A 37 7.69 -4.63 -12.24
C PHE A 37 6.78 -5.80 -12.59
N THR A 38 6.94 -6.91 -11.87
CA THR A 38 6.06 -8.07 -12.01
C THR A 38 4.73 -7.77 -11.32
N PRO A 39 3.58 -8.11 -11.93
CA PRO A 39 2.28 -7.96 -11.26
C PRO A 39 2.28 -8.70 -9.92
N LEU A 40 1.97 -8.02 -8.82
CA LEU A 40 1.82 -8.68 -7.53
C LEU A 40 0.53 -9.50 -7.49
N ASP A 41 0.65 -10.72 -6.96
CA ASP A 41 -0.49 -11.50 -6.50
C ASP A 41 -1.34 -10.64 -5.55
N PRO A 42 -2.67 -10.62 -5.68
CA PRO A 42 -3.55 -9.92 -4.75
C PRO A 42 -3.30 -10.22 -3.28
N ASN A 43 -2.83 -11.44 -2.94
CA ASN A 43 -2.52 -11.85 -1.58
C ASN A 43 -1.22 -11.24 -1.04
N ASP A 44 -0.31 -10.78 -1.91
CA ASP A 44 0.99 -10.20 -1.53
C ASP A 44 0.94 -8.66 -1.39
N ARG A 45 -0.25 -8.06 -1.52
CA ARG A 45 -0.42 -6.59 -1.52
C ARG A 45 -0.45 -5.98 -0.14
N THR A 46 -0.48 -6.78 0.91
CA THR A 46 -0.55 -6.33 2.30
C THR A 46 0.46 -7.08 3.14
N LEU A 47 1.13 -6.36 4.03
CA LEU A 47 2.03 -6.95 4.99
C LEU A 47 1.71 -6.38 6.37
N THR A 48 1.44 -7.28 7.32
CA THR A 48 1.08 -6.96 8.69
C THR A 48 2.21 -7.37 9.62
N ILE A 49 2.88 -6.37 10.17
CA ILE A 49 4.02 -6.54 11.07
C ILE A 49 3.59 -6.12 12.47
N GLN A 50 3.64 -7.05 13.41
CA GLN A 50 3.41 -6.78 14.82
C GLN A 50 4.74 -6.75 15.55
N VAL A 51 4.96 -5.70 16.33
CA VAL A 51 6.16 -5.47 17.12
C VAL A 51 5.76 -5.33 18.58
N GLN A 52 6.17 -6.27 19.41
CA GLN A 52 5.86 -6.31 20.83
C GLN A 52 7.12 -6.06 21.65
N ASN A 53 7.03 -5.15 22.62
CA ASN A 53 8.04 -5.02 23.67
C ASN A 53 7.61 -5.85 24.89
N THR A 54 8.30 -6.96 25.14
CA THR A 54 8.07 -7.84 26.28
C THR A 54 8.69 -7.31 27.57
N ASN A 55 9.52 -6.27 27.51
CA ASN A 55 10.04 -5.60 28.71
C ASN A 55 8.93 -4.79 29.39
N THR A 56 8.77 -4.96 30.69
CA THR A 56 7.72 -4.30 31.49
C THR A 56 8.13 -2.94 32.06
N SER A 57 9.41 -2.58 31.99
CA SER A 57 9.94 -1.38 32.66
C SER A 57 10.64 -0.40 31.73
N THR A 58 11.09 -0.84 30.56
CA THR A 58 11.90 -0.01 29.65
C THR A 58 11.36 -0.02 28.24
N ALA A 59 11.36 1.17 27.62
CA ALA A 59 11.11 1.32 26.20
C ALA A 59 12.26 0.71 25.39
N GLN A 60 11.94 0.13 24.24
CA GLN A 60 12.90 -0.55 23.39
C GLN A 60 12.86 0.02 21.97
N THR A 61 14.00 0.04 21.30
CA THR A 61 14.04 0.44 19.88
C THR A 61 13.84 -0.77 19.01
N ALA A 62 12.81 -0.73 18.18
CA ALA A 62 12.57 -1.70 17.13
C ALA A 62 13.05 -1.18 15.78
N ARG A 63 13.44 -2.11 14.91
CA ARG A 63 13.72 -1.86 13.50
C ARG A 63 12.96 -2.88 12.68
N VAL A 64 12.25 -2.41 11.68
CA VAL A 64 11.51 -3.25 10.72
C VAL A 64 12.06 -3.01 9.33
N PHE A 65 12.07 -4.07 8.51
CA PHE A 65 12.69 -4.12 7.18
C PHE A 65 14.22 -4.00 7.19
N GLY A 66 14.79 -4.09 5.99
CA GLY A 66 16.23 -4.16 5.76
C GLY A 66 16.76 -5.59 5.84
N SER A 67 17.85 -5.86 5.13
CA SER A 67 18.52 -7.16 5.16
C SER A 67 19.58 -7.29 6.24
N THR A 68 20.13 -6.15 6.66
CA THR A 68 21.28 -6.14 7.58
C THR A 68 20.88 -6.37 9.03
N PHE A 69 19.59 -6.21 9.37
CA PHE A 69 19.10 -6.33 10.73
C PHE A 69 18.14 -7.52 10.84
N ASP A 70 18.54 -8.53 11.61
CA ASP A 70 17.71 -9.67 11.97
C ASP A 70 17.39 -9.62 13.46
N LEU A 71 16.20 -10.01 13.88
CA LEU A 71 15.94 -10.25 15.32
C LEU A 71 16.69 -11.46 15.89
N THR A 72 17.28 -12.27 15.01
CA THR A 72 18.26 -13.29 15.39
C THR A 72 19.69 -12.74 15.44
N ASP A 73 19.89 -11.48 15.05
CA ASP A 73 21.15 -10.78 15.25
C ASP A 73 21.27 -10.48 16.75
N ALA A 74 22.30 -11.04 17.39
CA ALA A 74 22.54 -10.94 18.84
C ALA A 74 22.71 -9.49 19.35
N THR A 75 22.67 -8.51 18.44
CA THR A 75 22.72 -7.07 18.69
C THR A 75 21.35 -6.41 18.89
N LEU A 76 20.24 -7.10 18.61
CA LEU A 76 18.88 -6.63 18.95
C LEU A 76 18.47 -7.04 20.37
N ASN A 77 17.76 -6.15 21.05
CA ASN A 77 17.40 -6.34 22.46
C ASN A 77 16.40 -7.49 22.58
N ALA A 78 16.74 -8.53 23.37
CA ALA A 78 15.96 -9.77 23.52
C ALA A 78 14.49 -9.57 23.95
N ALA A 79 14.14 -8.34 24.35
CA ALA A 79 12.79 -7.96 24.74
C ALA A 79 11.88 -7.52 23.57
N VAL A 80 12.36 -7.38 22.34
CA VAL A 80 11.50 -7.03 21.19
C VAL A 80 11.19 -8.27 20.37
N LEU A 81 9.90 -8.57 20.22
CA LEU A 81 9.39 -9.64 19.36
C LEU A 81 8.73 -9.01 18.13
N ILE A 82 9.19 -9.38 16.92
CA ILE A 82 8.52 -8.99 15.66
C ILE A 82 7.94 -10.24 15.01
N THR A 83 6.64 -10.20 14.74
CA THR A 83 5.90 -11.23 14.00
C THR A 83 5.34 -10.63 12.72
N VAL A 84 5.24 -11.45 11.69
CA VAL A 84 4.65 -11.09 10.39
C VAL A 84 3.47 -12.02 10.18
N ALA A 85 2.27 -11.49 9.98
CA ALA A 85 1.06 -12.30 9.94
C ALA A 85 1.00 -13.22 8.71
N GLU A 86 1.48 -12.73 7.57
CA GLU A 86 1.39 -13.41 6.28
C GLU A 86 2.51 -14.44 6.08
N SER A 87 3.62 -14.33 6.82
CA SER A 87 4.75 -15.25 6.68
C SER A 87 5.69 -15.25 7.90
N SER A 88 6.93 -14.80 7.74
CA SER A 88 7.93 -14.66 8.79
C SER A 88 8.86 -13.50 8.47
N HIS A 89 9.43 -12.89 9.51
CA HIS A 89 10.39 -11.80 9.34
C HIS A 89 11.59 -12.21 8.46
N LEU A 90 12.09 -13.45 8.65
CA LEU A 90 13.19 -14.00 7.85
C LEU A 90 12.84 -14.11 6.36
N ARG A 91 11.58 -14.48 6.04
CA ARG A 91 11.15 -14.58 4.65
C ARG A 91 11.06 -13.20 3.99
N VAL A 92 10.44 -12.23 4.66
CA VAL A 92 10.38 -10.83 4.18
C VAL A 92 11.79 -10.27 3.93
N LYS A 93 12.72 -10.55 4.84
CA LYS A 93 14.13 -10.17 4.70
C LYS A 93 14.80 -10.81 3.48
N THR A 94 14.61 -12.11 3.29
CA THR A 94 15.20 -12.85 2.17
C THR A 94 14.64 -12.35 0.84
N GLU A 95 13.35 -12.02 0.81
CA GLU A 95 12.70 -11.44 -0.34
C GLU A 95 13.21 -10.02 -0.64
N LEU A 96 13.39 -9.18 0.38
CA LEU A 96 13.98 -7.84 0.23
C LEU A 96 15.41 -7.85 -0.32
N LEU A 97 16.17 -8.91 -0.10
CA LEU A 97 17.49 -9.09 -0.70
C LEU A 97 17.41 -9.34 -2.21
N ALA A 98 16.37 -10.02 -2.68
CA ALA A 98 16.18 -10.38 -4.08
C ALA A 98 15.40 -9.31 -4.86
N SER A 99 14.34 -8.77 -4.26
CA SER A 99 13.37 -7.89 -4.91
C SER A 99 12.93 -6.78 -3.94
N PRO A 100 13.44 -5.56 -4.10
CA PRO A 100 12.91 -4.38 -3.40
C PRO A 100 11.43 -4.17 -3.73
N PHE A 101 10.67 -3.52 -2.85
CA PHE A 101 9.26 -3.21 -3.10
C PHE A 101 8.88 -1.81 -2.63
N ARG A 102 7.79 -1.28 -3.17
CA ARG A 102 7.24 0.02 -2.76
C ARG A 102 6.02 -0.17 -1.87
N ILE A 103 6.08 0.45 -0.70
CA ILE A 103 4.94 0.66 0.18
C ILE A 103 4.18 1.91 -0.28
N VAL A 104 2.85 1.79 -0.39
CA VAL A 104 1.90 2.87 -0.65
C VAL A 104 0.75 2.72 0.33
N GLY A 105 0.68 3.62 1.30
CA GLY A 105 -0.24 3.52 2.42
C GLY A 105 0.33 2.68 3.57
N MET A 106 0.14 3.18 4.77
CA MET A 106 0.45 2.47 6.00
C MET A 106 -0.62 2.79 7.05
N ARG A 107 -1.05 1.79 7.81
CA ARG A 107 -1.81 1.97 9.04
C ARG A 107 -0.92 1.64 10.22
N TYR A 108 -0.85 2.56 11.17
CA TYR A 108 -0.09 2.44 12.40
C TYR A 108 -1.05 2.26 13.57
N LEU A 109 -1.07 1.07 14.18
CA LEU A 109 -1.90 0.77 15.35
C LEU A 109 -1.01 0.57 16.57
N VAL A 110 -1.50 1.02 17.73
CA VAL A 110 -0.75 0.95 18.98
C VAL A 110 -1.65 0.50 20.13
N THR A 111 -1.06 -0.06 21.18
CA THR A 111 -1.82 -0.43 22.38
C THR A 111 -2.34 0.80 23.14
N THR A 112 -1.50 1.82 23.32
CA THR A 112 -1.90 3.06 24.01
C THR A 112 -1.60 4.29 23.17
N VAL A 113 -2.38 5.35 23.38
CA VAL A 113 -2.24 6.61 22.63
C VAL A 113 -0.87 7.28 22.86
N GLY A 114 -0.22 7.03 24.00
CA GLY A 114 1.11 7.57 24.30
C GLY A 114 2.15 7.18 23.25
N GLN A 115 2.06 5.96 22.73
CA GLN A 115 2.93 5.42 21.68
C GLN A 115 2.87 6.20 20.37
N LEU A 116 1.76 6.87 20.04
CA LEU A 116 1.64 7.68 18.81
C LEU A 116 2.49 8.96 18.84
N SER A 117 2.94 9.37 20.03
CA SER A 117 3.83 10.51 20.21
C SER A 117 5.28 10.16 19.91
N ASN A 118 5.62 8.87 19.82
CA ASN A 118 6.95 8.41 19.46
C ASN A 118 7.14 8.55 17.94
N ALA A 119 8.16 9.31 17.56
CA ALA A 119 8.54 9.47 16.17
C ALA A 119 9.15 8.17 15.62
N PHE A 120 8.96 7.92 14.33
CA PHE A 120 9.73 6.90 13.61
C PHE A 120 10.69 7.54 12.63
N SER A 121 11.82 6.87 12.42
CA SER A 121 12.86 7.27 11.50
C SER A 121 12.96 6.26 10.37
N ILE A 122 12.80 6.72 9.13
CA ILE A 122 13.15 5.94 7.95
C ILE A 122 14.62 6.22 7.67
N ILE A 123 15.42 5.16 7.67
CA ILE A 123 16.87 5.27 7.45
C ILE A 123 17.21 4.45 6.22
N ASN A 124 17.88 5.08 5.25
CA ASN A 124 18.48 4.41 4.11
C ASN A 124 20.00 4.50 4.24
N THR A 125 20.66 3.36 4.33
CA THR A 125 22.12 3.28 4.37
C THR A 125 22.69 3.13 2.95
N ARG A 126 23.61 4.02 2.59
CA ARG A 126 24.33 3.94 1.32
C ARG A 126 25.46 2.93 1.45
N SER A 127 25.76 2.23 0.36
CA SER A 127 26.93 1.33 0.27
C SER A 127 28.27 2.05 0.47
N THR A 128 28.29 3.37 0.31
CA THR A 128 29.47 4.24 0.55
C THR A 128 29.64 4.67 2.01
N GLY A 129 28.78 4.19 2.92
CA GLY A 129 28.91 4.42 4.38
C GLY A 129 28.11 5.61 4.93
N GLY A 130 27.49 6.43 4.07
CA GLY A 130 26.56 7.48 4.51
C GLY A 130 25.14 6.97 4.77
N SER A 131 24.33 7.72 5.50
CA SER A 131 22.89 7.43 5.67
C SER A 131 22.04 8.67 5.44
N ASP A 132 20.83 8.46 4.90
CA ASP A 132 19.78 9.46 4.88
C ASP A 132 18.73 9.08 5.91
N THR A 133 18.31 10.05 6.73
CA THR A 133 17.28 9.86 7.75
C THR A 133 16.11 10.79 7.50
N ARG A 134 14.91 10.23 7.42
CA ARG A 134 13.66 10.96 7.39
C ARG A 134 12.85 10.63 8.64
N VAL A 135 12.62 11.64 9.47
CA VAL A 135 11.78 11.51 10.68
C VAL A 135 10.32 11.76 10.33
N ILE A 136 9.43 10.93 10.88
CA ILE A 136 7.99 11.03 10.69
C ILE A 136 7.29 10.93 12.04
N GLN A 137 6.33 11.83 12.25
CA GLN A 137 5.51 11.89 13.44
C GLN A 137 4.14 11.29 13.14
N PRO A 138 3.76 10.14 13.72
CA PRO A 138 2.45 9.53 13.49
C PRO A 138 1.30 10.50 13.78
N ASN A 139 1.39 11.28 14.86
CA ASN A 139 0.35 12.24 15.25
C ASN A 139 0.00 13.27 14.17
N ASN A 140 0.92 13.59 13.26
CA ASN A 140 0.65 14.54 12.17
C ASN A 140 -0.31 13.99 11.11
N TRP A 141 -0.57 12.68 11.12
CA TRP A 141 -1.45 11.99 10.18
C TRP A 141 -2.82 11.67 10.79
N ARG A 142 -3.09 12.10 12.03
CA ARG A 142 -4.44 11.97 12.60
C ARG A 142 -5.40 12.91 11.90
N SER A 143 -6.50 12.34 11.41
CA SER A 143 -7.68 13.11 11.03
C SER A 143 -8.55 13.42 12.26
N ALA A 144 -9.12 14.62 12.31
CA ALA A 144 -10.09 15.02 13.33
C ALA A 144 -11.39 14.19 13.28
N GLN A 145 -11.70 13.55 12.14
CA GLN A 145 -12.87 12.66 12.02
C GLN A 145 -12.61 11.23 12.49
N ASN A 146 -11.35 10.86 12.79
CA ASN A 146 -11.03 9.50 13.21
C ASN A 146 -11.40 9.30 14.70
N GLN A 147 -12.43 8.49 14.94
CA GLN A 147 -12.91 8.19 16.29
C GLN A 147 -12.00 7.20 17.04
N VAL A 148 -11.12 6.49 16.34
CA VAL A 148 -10.19 5.53 16.95
C VAL A 148 -8.91 6.24 17.33
N THR A 149 -8.66 6.37 18.62
CA THR A 149 -7.52 7.17 19.15
C THR A 149 -6.20 6.42 19.16
N THR A 150 -6.23 5.10 18.99
CA THR A 150 -5.07 4.20 19.04
C THR A 150 -4.55 3.81 17.66
N GLN A 151 -5.03 4.46 16.60
CA GLN A 151 -4.58 4.19 15.25
C GLN A 151 -4.42 5.47 14.43
N VAL A 152 -3.54 5.39 13.44
CA VAL A 152 -3.34 6.43 12.44
C VAL A 152 -3.29 5.80 11.06
N ASP A 153 -4.10 6.33 10.15
CA ASP A 153 -4.13 5.95 8.75
C ASP A 153 -3.27 6.91 7.94
N MET A 154 -2.18 6.40 7.38
CA MET A 154 -1.21 7.15 6.61
C MET A 154 -1.36 6.80 5.12
N LEU A 155 -2.45 7.23 4.50
CA LEU A 155 -2.83 6.81 3.14
C LEU A 155 -1.85 7.30 2.06
N ASP A 156 -1.32 8.52 2.22
CA ASP A 156 -0.32 9.10 1.30
C ASP A 156 1.12 8.69 1.65
N PHE A 157 1.31 7.75 2.58
CA PHE A 157 2.63 7.29 2.94
C PHE A 157 3.24 6.48 1.80
N THR A 158 4.39 6.92 1.27
CA THR A 158 5.11 6.18 0.25
C THR A 158 6.56 5.94 0.66
N LEU A 159 7.02 4.70 0.53
CA LEU A 159 8.39 4.32 0.82
C LEU A 159 8.85 3.23 -0.15
N LEU A 160 10.01 3.42 -0.78
CA LEU A 160 10.71 2.33 -1.44
C LEU A 160 11.54 1.61 -0.39
N VAL A 161 11.29 0.32 -0.19
CA VAL A 161 12.00 -0.52 0.76
C VAL A 161 12.92 -1.46 -0.02
N ASP A 162 14.20 -1.40 0.32
CA ASP A 162 15.23 -2.28 -0.19
C ASP A 162 16.00 -2.93 0.97
N LYS A 163 17.09 -3.62 0.66
CA LYS A 163 17.95 -4.27 1.63
C LYS A 163 18.62 -3.31 2.64
N ASN A 164 18.75 -2.03 2.30
CA ASN A 164 19.45 -1.02 3.12
C ASN A 164 18.48 -0.06 3.83
N THR A 165 17.19 -0.15 3.51
CA THR A 165 16.15 0.73 4.05
C THR A 165 15.42 0.05 5.18
N TYR A 166 15.35 0.71 6.33
CA TYR A 166 14.60 0.22 7.49
C TYR A 166 13.86 1.36 8.19
N ILE A 167 12.79 1.01 8.87
CA ILE A 167 12.04 1.92 9.74
C ILE A 167 12.45 1.61 11.18
N SER A 168 12.92 2.62 11.91
CA SER A 168 13.31 2.51 13.31
C SER A 168 12.39 3.35 14.18
N PHE A 169 11.91 2.79 15.29
CA PHE A 169 11.04 3.49 16.23
C PHE A 169 11.17 2.92 17.64
N THR A 170 10.81 3.72 18.64
CA THR A 170 10.75 3.31 20.03
C THR A 170 9.38 2.70 20.33
N VAL A 171 9.35 1.57 21.03
CA VAL A 171 8.15 0.89 21.55
C VAL A 171 8.20 0.98 23.07
N ASN A 172 7.18 1.57 23.70
CA ASN A 172 7.19 1.70 25.16
C ASN A 172 7.08 0.33 25.85
N ALA A 173 7.32 0.31 27.16
CA ALA A 173 7.27 -0.91 27.96
C ALA A 173 5.87 -1.56 27.88
N SER A 174 5.83 -2.89 27.71
CA SER A 174 4.61 -3.69 27.59
C SER A 174 3.64 -3.26 26.48
N GLU A 175 4.13 -2.56 25.46
CA GLU A 175 3.30 -2.14 24.32
C GLU A 175 3.51 -3.02 23.09
N THR A 176 2.46 -3.04 22.28
CA THR A 176 2.46 -3.64 20.95
C THR A 176 2.13 -2.57 19.92
N VAL A 177 2.92 -2.58 18.86
CA VAL A 177 2.76 -1.74 17.67
C VAL A 177 2.46 -2.64 16.48
N THR A 178 1.40 -2.36 15.74
CA THR A 178 1.07 -3.10 14.52
C THR A 178 1.15 -2.15 13.32
N LEU A 179 1.99 -2.51 12.36
CA LEU A 179 2.17 -1.85 11.08
C LEU A 179 1.45 -2.68 10.03
N VAL A 180 0.42 -2.10 9.41
CA VAL A 180 -0.21 -2.70 8.23
C VAL A 180 0.20 -1.85 7.03
N VAL A 181 1.03 -2.39 6.16
CA VAL A 181 1.51 -1.68 4.96
C VAL A 181 0.88 -2.28 3.72
N SER A 182 0.58 -1.45 2.73
CA SER A 182 0.19 -1.94 1.41
C SER A 182 1.33 -1.81 0.42
N ILE A 183 1.55 -2.87 -0.36
CA ILE A 183 2.62 -2.99 -1.34
C ILE A 183 2.03 -2.76 -2.73
N SER A 184 2.53 -1.75 -3.44
CA SER A 184 2.04 -1.44 -4.78
C SER A 184 2.76 -2.20 -5.88
N GLU A 185 4.08 -2.38 -5.74
CA GLU A 185 4.94 -2.96 -6.77
C GLU A 185 6.19 -3.61 -6.17
N LYS A 186 6.68 -4.67 -6.81
CA LYS A 186 7.99 -5.30 -6.57
C LYS A 186 8.90 -4.98 -7.74
N VAL A 187 10.12 -4.51 -7.46
CA VAL A 187 11.14 -4.16 -8.45
C VAL A 187 11.78 -5.45 -8.96
N ASP A 188 11.75 -5.65 -10.27
CA ASP A 188 12.54 -6.67 -10.96
C ASP A 188 13.86 -6.05 -11.44
N ILE A 189 14.97 -6.46 -10.82
CA ILE A 189 16.31 -5.92 -11.08
C ILE A 189 16.76 -6.22 -12.52
N GLU A 190 16.33 -7.35 -13.12
CA GLU A 190 16.73 -7.70 -14.49
C GLU A 190 16.21 -6.71 -15.53
N GLU A 191 14.99 -6.22 -15.31
CA GLU A 191 14.34 -5.30 -16.23
C GLU A 191 14.74 -3.82 -15.96
N VAL A 192 15.11 -3.46 -14.73
CA VAL A 192 15.73 -2.16 -14.42
C VAL A 192 17.09 -2.01 -15.11
N LEU A 193 17.90 -3.06 -15.14
CA LEU A 193 19.21 -3.06 -15.82
C LEU A 193 19.10 -2.96 -17.34
N LYS A 194 17.95 -3.31 -17.92
CA LYS A 194 17.67 -3.18 -19.36
C LYS A 194 17.21 -1.76 -19.76
N GLN A 195 17.24 -0.77 -18.86
CA GLN A 195 16.91 0.66 -19.11
C GLN A 195 15.56 0.91 -19.80
N ARG A 196 14.53 0.13 -19.48
CA ARG A 196 13.17 0.37 -20.01
C ARG A 196 12.39 1.29 -19.07
N ASN A 197 11.90 2.43 -19.58
CA ASN A 197 11.08 3.40 -18.82
C ASN A 197 9.63 2.92 -18.67
N VAL A 198 9.11 2.87 -17.43
CA VAL A 198 7.69 2.59 -17.14
C VAL A 198 7.07 3.73 -16.33
N LEU A 199 6.01 4.30 -16.86
CA LEU A 199 5.05 5.14 -16.13
C LEU A 199 3.73 4.38 -16.02
N LYS A 200 3.16 4.44 -14.81
CA LYS A 200 2.10 3.62 -14.20
C LYS A 200 0.68 4.06 -14.54
N GLU A 201 -0.29 3.16 -14.35
CA GLU A 201 -1.51 3.42 -13.55
C GLU A 201 -2.19 2.10 -13.13
N THR A 202 -2.57 1.94 -11.85
CA THR A 202 -3.41 0.82 -11.39
C THR A 202 -4.85 1.08 -11.82
N ASN A 203 -5.18 0.68 -13.04
CA ASN A 203 -6.50 0.89 -13.63
C ASN A 203 -7.50 -0.20 -13.20
N VAL A 204 -7.51 -0.59 -11.92
CA VAL A 204 -8.51 -1.54 -11.41
C VAL A 204 -9.73 -0.73 -10.96
N PRO A 205 -10.90 -0.91 -11.59
CA PRO A 205 -12.12 -0.30 -11.08
C PRO A 205 -12.35 -0.75 -9.62
N PRO A 206 -12.86 0.13 -8.74
CA PRO A 206 -13.25 -0.28 -7.40
C PRO A 206 -14.18 -1.51 -7.49
N PRO A 207 -14.12 -2.47 -6.54
CA PRO A 207 -15.02 -3.61 -6.54
C PRO A 207 -16.47 -3.10 -6.55
N THR A 208 -17.16 -3.24 -7.68
CA THR A 208 -18.56 -2.85 -7.83
C THR A 208 -19.45 -3.89 -7.17
N GLY A 209 -19.44 -3.94 -5.84
CA GLY A 209 -20.54 -4.50 -5.07
C GLY A 209 -21.62 -3.43 -4.98
N LEU A 210 -22.54 -3.40 -5.95
CA LEU A 210 -23.77 -2.65 -5.76
C LEU A 210 -24.48 -3.22 -4.52
N PRO A 211 -24.84 -2.41 -3.50
CA PRO A 211 -25.80 -2.86 -2.50
C PRO A 211 -27.08 -3.21 -3.25
N GLN A 212 -27.50 -4.47 -3.16
CA GLN A 212 -28.82 -4.87 -3.65
C GLN A 212 -29.84 -4.09 -2.83
N LEU A 213 -30.49 -3.11 -3.45
CA LEU A 213 -31.72 -2.55 -2.93
C LEU A 213 -32.77 -3.67 -3.00
N ASP A 214 -32.98 -4.35 -1.88
CA ASP A 214 -34.10 -5.27 -1.71
C ASP A 214 -35.39 -4.43 -1.79
N MET A 215 -36.03 -4.48 -2.95
CA MET A 215 -37.28 -3.78 -3.20
C MET A 215 -38.42 -4.63 -2.63
N TYR A 216 -38.76 -4.38 -1.36
CA TYR A 216 -39.91 -4.97 -0.69
C TYR A 216 -41.21 -4.48 -1.38
N SER A 217 -41.74 -5.25 -2.33
CA SER A 217 -43.06 -4.99 -2.91
C SER A 217 -44.15 -5.51 -1.98
N GLY A 218 -44.49 -4.73 -0.95
CA GLY A 218 -45.71 -4.92 -0.17
C GLY A 218 -46.93 -4.48 -0.97
N GLN A 219 -47.51 -5.40 -1.75
CA GLN A 219 -48.80 -5.17 -2.41
C GLN A 219 -49.93 -5.45 -1.41
N ARG A 220 -50.42 -4.39 -0.76
CA ARG A 220 -51.76 -4.35 -0.17
C ARG A 220 -52.66 -3.61 -1.16
N TYR A 221 -53.65 -4.31 -1.71
CA TYR A 221 -55.07 -3.96 -1.76
C TYR A 221 -55.84 -5.19 -2.24
#